data_AF-A0A5U3Y558-F1
#
_entry.id   AF-A0A5U3Y558-F1
#
_cell.length_a   1.000
_cell.length_b   1.000
_cell.length_c   1.000
_cell.angle_alpha   90.00
_cell.angle_beta   90.00
_cell.angle_gamma   90.00
#
_symmetry.space_group_name_H-M   'P 1'
#
loop_
_entity.id
_entity.type
_entity.pdbx_description
1 polymer ?
#
loop_
_entity_poly.entity_id
_entity_poly.type
_entity_poly.pdbx_seq_one_letter_code
_entity_poly.pdbx_strand_id
1 'polypeptide(L)'
;MTTQGNKGWLNETYGGGFYMSDSSWMRSLNNKGIYTAGEIRGGQLRSDGNVSVGGVLELERISVANTYCPKDGSVSRTATGAPLSCQSGRWKDINFSFRVGATFQVWPGQTVNLGRFKLCINSYRIDGRELAITELIPTDDPDEKGYMNWRATNATQYSPYYMGIHCFI
;
A
#
# COMPACT_ATOMS: atom_id res chain seq x y z
N MET A 1 41.24 10.41 -23.96
CA MET A 1 41.84 9.06 -23.90
C MET A 1 40.82 8.09 -24.42
N THR A 2 41.15 7.33 -25.47
CA THR A 2 40.26 6.31 -26.05
C THR A 2 40.95 4.97 -25.87
N THR A 3 40.28 3.99 -25.27
CA THR A 3 40.78 2.62 -25.20
C THR A 3 40.23 1.84 -26.40
N GLN A 4 41.05 1.00 -27.03
CA GLN A 4 40.67 0.22 -28.21
C GLN A 4 40.92 -1.28 -28.01
N GLY A 5 40.18 -2.11 -28.75
CA GLY A 5 40.18 -3.56 -28.60
C GLY A 5 39.55 -4.01 -27.27
N ASN A 6 40.02 -5.13 -26.72
CA ASN A 6 39.48 -5.70 -25.46
C ASN A 6 40.08 -5.03 -24.21
N LYS A 7 40.43 -3.74 -24.29
CA LYS A 7 41.12 -3.01 -23.23
C LYS A 7 40.22 -1.94 -22.62
N GLY A 8 40.27 -1.81 -21.30
CA GLY A 8 39.58 -0.78 -20.53
C GLY A 8 40.54 0.21 -19.87
N TRP A 9 40.03 0.99 -18.91
CA TRP A 9 40.84 1.78 -17.99
C TRP A 9 41.10 0.95 -16.73
N LEU A 10 42.36 0.87 -16.31
CA LEU A 10 42.82 0.22 -15.08
C LEU A 10 43.62 1.23 -14.27
N ASN A 11 43.34 1.29 -12.98
CA ASN A 11 44.23 1.87 -11.98
C ASN A 11 44.93 0.72 -11.23
N GLU A 12 46.20 0.51 -11.52
CA GLU A 12 47.00 -0.59 -10.97
C GLU A 12 47.12 -0.50 -9.44
N THR A 13 47.37 0.69 -8.90
CA THR A 13 47.52 0.93 -7.46
C THR A 13 46.28 0.52 -6.67
N TYR A 14 45.08 0.86 -7.15
CA TYR A 14 43.83 0.56 -6.44
C TYR A 14 43.13 -0.70 -6.94
N GLY A 15 43.66 -1.35 -7.98
CA GLY A 15 43.06 -2.51 -8.65
C GLY A 15 41.65 -2.25 -9.14
N GLY A 16 41.32 -1.00 -9.49
CA GLY A 16 40.00 -0.56 -9.94
C GLY A 16 40.03 -0.15 -11.41
N GLY A 17 38.86 0.00 -12.01
CA GLY A 17 38.82 0.26 -13.44
C GLY A 17 37.44 0.15 -14.06
N PHE A 18 37.35 0.48 -15.33
CA PHE A 18 36.19 0.17 -16.16
C PHE A 18 36.64 -0.58 -17.42
N TYR A 19 35.93 -1.64 -17.76
CA TYR A 19 36.21 -2.44 -18.94
C TYR A 19 34.91 -2.93 -19.59
N MET A 20 35.04 -3.47 -20.80
CA MET A 20 33.93 -4.08 -21.55
C MET A 20 34.38 -5.47 -21.98
N SER A 21 33.54 -6.47 -21.75
CA SER A 21 33.73 -7.84 -22.28
C SER A 21 32.67 -8.19 -23.34
N ASP A 22 31.73 -7.28 -23.59
CA ASP A 22 30.74 -7.32 -24.67
C ASP A 22 30.43 -5.89 -25.14
N SER A 23 29.56 -5.76 -26.13
CA SER A 23 29.13 -4.48 -26.69
C SER A 23 27.99 -3.80 -25.92
N SER A 24 27.44 -4.43 -24.88
CA SER A 24 26.21 -3.98 -24.21
C SER A 24 26.46 -3.34 -22.85
N TRP A 25 27.52 -3.74 -22.15
CA TRP A 25 27.74 -3.36 -20.76
C TRP A 25 29.16 -2.88 -20.48
N MET A 26 29.27 -1.68 -19.90
CA MET A 26 30.46 -1.31 -19.14
C MET A 26 30.44 -1.97 -17.77
N ARG A 27 31.59 -2.47 -17.34
CA ARG A 27 31.77 -3.21 -16.09
C ARG A 27 32.81 -2.54 -15.22
N SER A 28 32.55 -2.55 -13.91
CA SER A 28 33.56 -2.20 -12.93
C SER A 28 34.56 -3.34 -12.77
N LEU A 29 35.85 -3.03 -12.87
CA LEU A 29 36.90 -4.02 -12.69
C LEU A 29 36.93 -4.53 -11.25
N ASN A 30 37.09 -5.84 -11.07
CA ASN A 30 37.06 -6.54 -9.77
C ASN A 30 35.77 -6.31 -8.97
N ASN A 31 34.64 -6.06 -9.66
CA ASN A 31 33.33 -5.82 -9.05
C ASN A 31 33.31 -4.68 -8.02
N LYS A 32 34.17 -3.68 -8.17
CA LYS A 32 34.16 -2.52 -7.26
C LYS A 32 32.88 -1.70 -7.45
N GLY A 33 32.39 -1.11 -6.36
CA GLY A 33 31.28 -0.16 -6.43
C GLY A 33 31.67 1.15 -7.12
N ILE A 34 30.66 1.90 -7.56
CA ILE A 34 30.82 3.28 -8.04
C ILE A 34 30.39 4.20 -6.91
N TYR A 35 31.32 5.01 -6.40
CA TYR A 35 31.05 6.02 -5.39
C TYR A 35 31.24 7.40 -6.00
N THR A 36 30.20 8.24 -5.93
CA THR A 36 30.21 9.60 -6.46
C THR A 36 29.35 10.49 -5.58
N ALA A 37 29.76 11.75 -5.43
CA ALA A 37 28.93 12.78 -4.81
C ALA A 37 27.95 13.41 -5.81
N GLY A 38 28.14 13.18 -7.12
CA GLY A 38 27.31 13.71 -8.19
C GLY A 38 26.14 12.81 -8.57
N GLU A 39 25.30 13.31 -9.47
CA GLU A 39 24.15 12.60 -10.02
C GLU A 39 24.58 11.51 -11.02
N ILE A 40 23.91 10.35 -11.00
CA ILE A 40 24.00 9.33 -12.04
C ILE A 40 22.75 9.44 -12.91
N ARG A 41 22.90 9.91 -14.16
CA ARG A 41 21.82 9.94 -15.15
C ARG A 41 21.88 8.73 -16.06
N GLY A 42 20.82 7.94 -16.08
CA GLY A 42 20.69 6.76 -16.93
C GLY A 42 19.23 6.47 -17.24
N GLY A 43 18.96 5.65 -18.25
CA GLY A 43 17.58 5.34 -18.65
C GLY A 43 16.82 4.47 -17.66
N GLN A 44 17.49 3.49 -17.05
CA GLN A 44 16.90 2.56 -16.09
C GLN A 44 17.92 2.15 -15.03
N LEU A 45 17.46 1.93 -13.80
CA LEU A 45 18.22 1.29 -12.73
C LEU A 45 17.61 -0.10 -12.46
N ARG A 46 18.42 -1.14 -12.64
CA ARG A 46 18.09 -2.51 -12.24
C ARG A 46 19.08 -2.96 -11.17
N SER A 47 18.57 -3.48 -10.06
CA SER A 47 19.37 -4.13 -9.02
C SER A 47 18.98 -5.60 -8.95
N ASP A 48 19.97 -6.50 -8.85
CA ASP A 48 19.73 -7.92 -8.55
C ASP A 48 19.57 -8.15 -7.02
N GLY A 49 19.75 -7.10 -6.21
CA GLY A 49 19.46 -7.07 -4.78
C GLY A 49 18.58 -5.86 -4.41
N ASN A 50 18.77 -5.33 -3.20
CA ASN A 50 18.01 -4.17 -2.72
C ASN A 50 18.55 -2.86 -3.32
N VAL A 51 17.68 -1.85 -3.43
CA VAL A 51 18.07 -0.45 -3.68
C VAL A 51 17.91 0.31 -2.36
N SER A 52 18.99 0.91 -1.85
CA SER A 52 18.98 1.71 -0.63
C SER A 52 19.23 3.17 -0.97
N VAL A 53 18.35 4.06 -0.50
CA VAL A 53 18.42 5.51 -0.72
C VAL A 53 18.43 6.18 0.65
N GLY A 54 19.49 6.93 0.95
CA GLY A 54 19.58 7.67 2.22
C GLY A 54 18.67 8.90 2.30
N GLY A 55 18.24 9.42 1.14
CA GLY A 55 17.32 10.54 1.01
C GLY A 55 15.91 10.11 0.57
N VAL A 56 15.30 10.89 -0.33
CA VAL A 56 13.95 10.66 -0.85
C VAL A 56 13.99 9.97 -2.21
N LEU A 57 13.09 9.01 -2.45
CA LEU A 57 12.84 8.47 -3.78
C LEU A 57 11.85 9.37 -4.53
N GLU A 58 12.38 10.25 -5.37
CA GLU A 58 11.56 11.17 -6.17
C GLU A 58 11.11 10.52 -7.48
N LEU A 59 9.81 10.32 -7.63
CA LEU A 59 9.21 9.80 -8.85
C LEU A 59 8.72 10.96 -9.71
N GLU A 60 9.45 11.28 -10.77
CA GLU A 60 9.12 12.40 -11.67
C GLU A 60 7.83 12.14 -12.48
N ARG A 61 7.56 10.87 -12.82
CA ARG A 61 6.38 10.51 -13.61
C ARG A 61 5.11 10.64 -12.79
N ILE A 62 4.16 11.43 -13.32
CA ILE A 62 2.78 11.48 -12.83
C ILE A 62 1.93 10.41 -13.52
N SER A 63 1.17 9.67 -12.72
CA SER A 63 0.18 8.69 -13.18
C SER A 63 -1.23 9.07 -12.68
N VAL A 64 -2.25 8.57 -13.37
CA VAL A 64 -3.67 8.86 -13.05
C VAL A 64 -4.35 7.58 -12.57
N ALA A 65 -5.06 7.65 -11.45
CA ALA A 65 -5.80 6.53 -10.91
C ALA A 65 -6.78 5.92 -11.93
N ASN A 66 -6.95 4.60 -11.86
CA ASN A 66 -7.77 3.77 -12.74
C ASN A 66 -7.39 3.75 -14.23
N THR A 67 -6.29 4.37 -14.63
CA THR A 67 -5.73 4.26 -15.99
C THR A 67 -4.80 3.05 -16.12
N TYR A 68 -4.48 2.67 -17.36
CA TYR A 68 -3.59 1.53 -17.65
C TYR A 68 -2.20 1.72 -17.04
N CYS A 69 -1.65 0.66 -16.46
CA CYS A 69 -0.27 0.58 -16.01
C CYS A 69 0.43 -0.64 -16.62
N PRO A 70 1.73 -0.51 -16.99
CA PRO A 70 2.40 -1.50 -17.82
C PRO A 70 2.80 -2.78 -17.08
N LYS A 71 3.04 -2.71 -15.76
CA LYS A 71 3.57 -3.84 -14.98
C LYS A 71 3.03 -3.82 -13.55
N ASP A 72 2.30 -4.86 -13.19
CA ASP A 72 1.79 -5.06 -11.83
C ASP A 72 2.91 -5.03 -10.79
N GLY A 73 2.62 -4.41 -9.64
CA GLY A 73 3.56 -4.16 -8.56
C GLY A 73 4.41 -2.89 -8.72
N SER A 74 4.31 -2.20 -9.86
CA SER A 74 4.99 -0.90 -10.04
C SER A 74 4.37 0.16 -9.11
N VAL A 75 5.20 1.07 -8.61
CA VAL A 75 4.77 2.19 -7.74
C VAL A 75 4.92 3.51 -8.49
N SER A 76 3.95 4.40 -8.35
CA SER A 76 3.94 5.74 -8.95
C SER A 76 3.22 6.73 -8.02
N ARG A 77 2.92 7.93 -8.52
CA ARG A 77 2.18 8.96 -7.78
C ARG A 77 1.24 9.75 -8.67
N THR A 78 0.21 10.31 -8.07
CA THR A 78 -0.63 11.33 -8.68
C THR A 78 0.08 12.69 -8.73
N ALA A 79 -0.53 13.66 -9.42
CA ALA A 79 -0.03 15.04 -9.50
C ALA A 79 0.14 15.68 -8.10
N THR A 80 -0.76 15.36 -7.16
CA THR A 80 -0.72 15.83 -5.77
C THR A 80 0.25 15.05 -4.89
N GLY A 81 0.91 14.02 -5.42
CA GLY A 81 1.87 13.19 -4.69
C GLY A 81 1.25 11.98 -3.99
N ALA A 82 -0.05 11.70 -4.18
CA ALA A 82 -0.66 10.50 -3.60
C ALA A 82 -0.06 9.23 -4.23
N PRO A 83 0.42 8.26 -3.44
CA PRO A 83 1.01 7.04 -3.95
C PRO A 83 0.00 6.15 -4.70
N LEU A 84 0.48 5.58 -5.80
CA LEU A 84 -0.25 4.65 -6.65
C LEU A 84 0.51 3.33 -6.73
N SER A 85 -0.23 2.22 -6.77
CA SER A 85 0.32 0.90 -7.08
C SER A 85 -0.37 0.32 -8.32
N CYS A 86 0.40 -0.30 -9.20
CA CYS A 86 -0.16 -0.99 -10.36
C CYS A 86 -0.71 -2.35 -9.94
N GLN A 87 -2.02 -2.54 -10.11
CA GLN A 87 -2.71 -3.79 -9.76
C GLN A 87 -3.67 -4.18 -10.89
N SER A 88 -3.54 -5.41 -11.40
CA SER A 88 -4.37 -5.94 -12.49
C SER A 88 -4.38 -5.01 -13.72
N GLY A 89 -3.21 -4.48 -14.08
CA GLY A 89 -3.01 -3.61 -15.23
C GLY A 89 -3.58 -2.20 -15.09
N ARG A 90 -4.00 -1.78 -13.88
CA ARG A 90 -4.44 -0.41 -13.62
C ARG A 90 -3.76 0.24 -12.41
N TRP A 91 -3.51 1.55 -12.50
CA TRP A 91 -3.07 2.33 -11.34
C TRP A 91 -4.18 2.39 -10.31
N LYS A 92 -3.90 1.92 -9.09
CA LYS A 92 -4.80 1.98 -7.95
C LYS A 92 -4.21 2.90 -6.89
N ASP A 93 -5.05 3.81 -6.41
CA ASP A 93 -4.76 4.55 -5.19
C ASP A 93 -4.66 3.56 -4.02
N ILE A 94 -3.72 3.79 -3.12
CA ILE A 94 -3.66 3.07 -1.85
C ILE A 94 -4.57 3.70 -0.78
N ASN A 95 -5.46 4.62 -1.19
CA ASN A 95 -6.37 5.30 -0.29
C ASN A 95 -7.42 4.33 0.26
N PHE A 96 -7.50 4.28 1.57
CA PHE A 96 -8.57 3.59 2.28
C PHE A 96 -9.80 4.49 2.31
N SER A 97 -10.76 4.23 1.41
CA SER A 97 -12.05 4.91 1.41
C SER A 97 -13.08 3.99 2.09
N PHE A 98 -13.68 4.48 3.16
CA PHE A 98 -14.89 3.89 3.73
C PHE A 98 -16.11 4.58 3.14
N ARG A 99 -17.07 3.80 2.66
CA ARG A 99 -18.42 4.29 2.33
C ARG A 99 -19.43 3.58 3.20
N VAL A 100 -20.45 4.30 3.67
CA VAL A 100 -21.56 3.67 4.39
C VAL A 100 -22.28 2.75 3.41
N GLY A 101 -22.16 1.44 3.62
CA GLY A 101 -22.83 0.42 2.82
C GLY A 101 -24.22 0.08 3.35
N ALA A 102 -24.43 0.19 4.67
CA ALA A 102 -25.72 -0.04 5.30
C ALA A 102 -25.82 0.65 6.67
N THR A 103 -27.06 0.86 7.11
CA THR A 103 -27.40 1.32 8.45
C THR A 103 -28.44 0.39 9.08
N PHE A 104 -28.32 0.15 10.38
CA PHE A 104 -29.18 -0.75 11.12
C PHE A 104 -29.67 -0.11 12.41
N GLN A 105 -30.90 -0.44 12.80
CA GLN A 105 -31.46 -0.13 14.11
C GLN A 105 -31.71 -1.44 14.84
N VAL A 106 -31.06 -1.63 15.99
CA VAL A 106 -31.22 -2.84 16.81
C VAL A 106 -31.98 -2.50 18.08
N TRP A 107 -33.21 -2.99 18.16
CA TRP A 107 -34.13 -2.76 19.28
C TRP A 107 -33.75 -3.58 20.53
N PRO A 108 -34.25 -3.18 21.72
CA PRO A 108 -34.04 -3.90 22.97
C PRO A 108 -34.37 -5.40 22.88
N GLY A 109 -33.53 -6.24 23.47
CA GLY A 109 -33.68 -7.69 23.49
C GLY A 109 -33.37 -8.40 22.17
N GLN A 110 -32.87 -7.70 21.14
CA GLN A 110 -32.59 -8.28 19.83
C GLN A 110 -31.10 -8.60 19.65
N THR A 111 -30.85 -9.69 18.94
CA THR A 111 -29.55 -10.03 18.35
C THR A 111 -29.73 -10.13 16.84
N VAL A 112 -28.98 -9.34 16.08
CA VAL A 112 -29.10 -9.24 14.62
C VAL A 112 -27.74 -9.50 13.97
N ASN A 113 -27.73 -10.40 12.99
CA ASN A 113 -26.60 -10.57 12.08
C ASN A 113 -26.69 -9.48 11.01
N LEU A 114 -25.71 -8.58 10.98
CA LEU A 114 -25.72 -7.41 10.09
C LEU A 114 -25.27 -7.79 8.68
N GLY A 115 -24.49 -8.86 8.53
CA GLY A 115 -23.91 -9.30 7.27
C GLY A 115 -22.44 -8.93 7.14
N ARG A 116 -21.92 -8.90 5.90
CA ARG A 116 -20.48 -8.73 5.64
C ARG A 116 -20.09 -7.29 5.33
N PHE A 117 -19.24 -6.72 6.17
CA PHE A 117 -18.75 -5.34 6.08
C PHE A 117 -17.29 -5.24 6.55
N LYS A 118 -16.58 -4.20 6.12
CA LYS A 118 -15.20 -3.95 6.58
C LYS A 118 -15.13 -3.45 8.01
N LEU A 119 -16.12 -2.66 8.40
CA LEU A 119 -16.24 -2.09 9.74
C LEU A 119 -17.70 -1.80 10.03
N CYS A 120 -18.20 -2.16 11.21
CA CYS A 120 -19.45 -1.61 11.72
C CYS A 120 -19.16 -0.83 13.00
N ILE A 121 -19.76 0.34 13.14
CA ILE A 121 -19.65 1.16 14.35
C ILE A 121 -21.04 1.42 14.92
N ASN A 122 -21.14 1.45 16.25
CA ASN A 122 -22.31 1.96 16.93
C ASN A 122 -22.21 3.49 16.95
N SER A 123 -23.10 4.17 16.21
CA SER A 123 -23.15 5.64 16.14
C SER A 123 -24.02 6.26 17.22
N TYR A 124 -24.86 5.47 17.90
CA TYR A 124 -25.81 5.98 18.87
C TYR A 124 -26.07 4.98 20.00
N ARG A 125 -25.66 5.37 21.21
CA ARG A 125 -25.96 4.69 22.48
C ARG A 125 -26.55 5.71 23.45
N ILE A 126 -27.65 5.36 24.12
CA ILE A 126 -28.19 6.18 25.23
C ILE A 126 -27.88 5.49 26.57
N ASP A 127 -27.22 6.25 27.44
CA ASP A 127 -26.98 6.14 28.89
C ASP A 127 -26.61 4.80 29.55
N GLY A 128 -25.40 4.77 30.12
CA GLY A 128 -24.81 3.69 30.91
C GLY A 128 -25.31 3.59 32.35
N ARG A 129 -26.63 3.73 32.58
CA ARG A 129 -27.24 3.49 33.91
C ARG A 129 -27.71 2.05 34.13
N GLU A 130 -27.59 1.19 33.13
CA GLU A 130 -27.99 -0.22 33.17
C GLU A 130 -26.78 -1.15 32.91
N LEU A 131 -26.70 -2.27 33.63
CA LEU A 131 -25.68 -3.33 33.46
C LEU A 131 -25.93 -4.21 32.22
N ALA A 132 -26.65 -3.71 31.22
CA ALA A 132 -26.97 -4.44 30.01
C ALA A 132 -25.80 -4.40 29.01
N ILE A 133 -25.34 -5.59 28.60
CA ILE A 133 -24.25 -5.74 27.64
C ILE A 133 -24.78 -5.43 26.23
N THR A 134 -24.40 -4.29 25.67
CA THR A 134 -24.58 -3.99 24.25
C THR A 134 -23.30 -4.33 23.51
N GLU A 135 -23.39 -5.22 22.52
CA GLU A 135 -22.24 -5.75 21.80
C GLU A 135 -22.37 -5.47 20.30
N LEU A 136 -21.28 -5.04 19.67
CA LEU A 136 -21.11 -4.97 18.21
C LEU A 136 -19.74 -5.55 17.89
N ILE A 137 -19.71 -6.76 17.36
CA ILE A 137 -18.46 -7.50 17.16
C ILE A 137 -18.41 -8.15 15.77
N PRO A 138 -17.20 -8.33 15.22
CA PRO A 138 -17.00 -9.28 14.14
C PRO A 138 -17.17 -10.71 14.66
N THR A 139 -17.73 -11.60 13.84
CA THR A 139 -17.92 -13.02 14.18
C THR A 139 -16.89 -13.94 13.53
N ASP A 140 -16.07 -13.41 12.64
CA ASP A 140 -15.00 -14.10 11.91
C ASP A 140 -13.85 -13.13 11.57
N ASP A 141 -12.75 -13.69 11.10
CA ASP A 141 -11.58 -12.95 10.64
C ASP A 141 -11.82 -12.30 9.26
N PRO A 142 -11.14 -11.18 8.95
CA PRO A 142 -11.29 -10.50 7.68
C PRO A 142 -10.79 -11.32 6.50
N ASP A 143 -11.54 -11.28 5.39
CA ASP A 143 -11.08 -11.84 4.11
C ASP A 143 -10.00 -10.99 3.43
N GLU A 144 -9.53 -11.43 2.25
CA GLU A 144 -8.51 -10.73 1.44
C GLU A 144 -8.88 -9.28 1.09
N LYS A 145 -10.18 -8.93 1.12
CA LYS A 145 -10.70 -7.58 0.84
C LYS A 145 -11.05 -6.82 2.12
N GLY A 146 -10.81 -7.41 3.29
CA GLY A 146 -11.06 -6.85 4.61
C GLY A 146 -12.51 -7.00 5.10
N TYR A 147 -13.35 -7.81 4.46
CA TYR A 147 -14.75 -7.99 4.87
C TYR A 147 -14.90 -9.10 5.92
N MET A 148 -15.64 -8.79 6.99
CA MET A 148 -16.00 -9.69 8.10
C MET A 148 -17.52 -9.74 8.25
N ASN A 149 -18.05 -10.83 8.77
CA ASN A 149 -19.41 -10.93 9.28
C ASN A 149 -19.55 -10.17 10.61
N TRP A 150 -20.61 -9.39 10.75
CA TRP A 150 -20.88 -8.60 11.95
C TRP A 150 -22.16 -9.02 12.64
N ARG A 151 -22.13 -9.01 13.97
CA ARG A 151 -23.30 -9.23 14.83
C ARG A 151 -23.44 -8.11 15.83
N ALA A 152 -24.70 -7.70 16.04
CA ALA A 152 -25.06 -6.73 17.05
C ALA A 152 -26.08 -7.30 18.02
N THR A 153 -25.85 -7.07 19.31
CA THR A 153 -26.74 -7.47 20.39
C THR A 153 -27.09 -6.24 21.23
N ASN A 154 -28.38 -5.92 21.32
CA ASN A 154 -28.88 -4.89 22.23
C ASN A 154 -29.60 -5.57 23.40
N ALA A 155 -28.90 -5.78 24.52
CA ALA A 155 -29.49 -6.40 25.71
C ALA A 155 -30.17 -5.41 26.67
N THR A 156 -30.38 -4.14 26.26
CA THR A 156 -31.10 -3.16 27.11
C THR A 156 -32.56 -3.57 27.30
N GLN A 157 -33.19 -3.12 28.39
CA GLN A 157 -34.60 -3.45 28.70
C GLN A 157 -35.58 -2.30 28.40
N TYR A 158 -35.07 -1.14 28.03
CA TYR A 158 -35.86 0.06 27.79
C TYR A 158 -36.40 0.11 26.36
N SER A 159 -37.71 -0.09 26.22
CA SER A 159 -38.43 -0.11 24.93
C SER A 159 -38.14 1.04 23.94
N PRO A 160 -37.85 2.30 24.32
CA PRO A 160 -37.57 3.35 23.35
C PRO A 160 -36.10 3.40 22.86
N TYR A 161 -35.18 2.60 23.42
CA TYR A 161 -33.74 2.73 23.14
C TYR A 161 -33.23 1.69 22.14
N TYR A 162 -32.88 2.15 20.94
CA TYR A 162 -32.24 1.31 19.92
C TYR A 162 -30.76 1.68 19.74
N MET A 163 -29.96 0.71 19.28
CA MET A 163 -28.60 0.97 18.80
C MET A 163 -28.65 1.39 17.34
N GLY A 164 -28.07 2.55 17.03
CA GLY A 164 -27.83 2.99 15.65
C GLY A 164 -26.48 2.46 15.17
N ILE A 165 -26.46 1.68 14.09
CA ILE A 165 -25.23 1.06 13.59
C ILE A 165 -25.00 1.46 12.13
N HIS A 166 -23.79 1.90 11.82
CA HIS A 166 -23.36 2.16 10.45
C HIS A 166 -22.27 1.18 10.08
N CYS A 167 -22.46 0.52 8.95
CA CYS A 167 -21.52 -0.44 8.42
C CYS A 167 -20.90 0.07 7.12
N PHE A 168 -19.58 -0.09 7.00
CA PHE A 168 -18.76 0.46 5.95
C PHE A 168 -18.19 -0.63 5.03
N ILE A 169 -18.06 -0.28 3.75
CA ILE A 169 -17.46 -1.09 2.68
C ILE A 169 -16.28 -0.38 2.03
#